data_AF-A0A975B1W6-F1
#
_entry.id   AF-A0A975B1W6-F1
#
_cell.length_a   1.000
_cell.length_b   1.000
_cell.length_c   1.000
_cell.angle_alpha   90.00
_cell.angle_beta   90.00
_cell.angle_gamma   90.00
#
_symmetry.space_group_name_H-M   'P 1'
#
loop_
_entity.id
_entity.type
_entity.pdbx_description
1 polymer ?
#
loop_
_entity_poly.entity_id
_entity_poly.type
_entity_poly.pdbx_seq_one_letter_code
_entity_poly.pdbx_strand_id
1 'polypeptide(L)'
;MKSSQNKKRKAPPKSNGDVNYKNQVKQMFSDWFKNHNRVGYVMSKQDIVRNIITKLTSKQENSLEIAIKELNKDGYIELQEDGLTLVLTQKGVNDFKKMSF
;
A
#
# COMPACT_ATOMS: atom_id res chain seq x y z
N MET A 1 -25.48 -40.28 -32.21
CA MET A 1 -25.90 -38.94 -31.75
C MET A 1 -24.81 -38.39 -30.84
N LYS A 2 -24.08 -37.35 -31.26
CA LYS A 2 -22.94 -36.78 -30.51
C LYS A 2 -23.44 -35.65 -29.60
N SER A 3 -23.20 -35.80 -28.30
CA SER A 3 -23.54 -34.84 -27.26
C SER A 3 -22.70 -33.56 -27.39
N SER A 4 -23.35 -32.41 -27.54
CA SER A 4 -22.72 -31.09 -27.53
C SER A 4 -22.45 -30.66 -26.09
N GLN A 5 -21.25 -30.92 -25.58
CA GLN A 5 -20.78 -30.31 -24.34
C GLN A 5 -20.45 -28.84 -24.59
N ASN A 6 -21.40 -27.99 -24.26
CA ASN A 6 -21.27 -26.54 -24.25
C ASN A 6 -20.34 -26.14 -23.08
N LYS A 7 -19.02 -26.14 -23.31
CA LYS A 7 -18.02 -25.65 -22.35
C LYS A 7 -18.16 -24.12 -22.21
N LYS A 8 -19.03 -23.68 -21.29
CA LYS A 8 -19.02 -22.31 -20.78
C LYS A 8 -17.62 -22.02 -20.24
N ARG A 9 -16.84 -21.20 -20.95
CA ARG A 9 -15.55 -20.67 -20.49
C ARG A 9 -15.81 -19.88 -19.21
N LYS A 10 -15.48 -20.45 -18.04
CA LYS A 10 -15.41 -19.67 -16.80
C LYS A 10 -14.27 -18.67 -16.98
N ALA A 11 -14.57 -17.37 -16.86
CA ALA A 11 -13.55 -16.35 -16.75
C ALA A 11 -12.60 -16.71 -15.57
N PRO A 12 -11.30 -16.41 -15.66
CA PRO A 12 -10.42 -16.60 -14.52
C PRO A 12 -10.99 -15.79 -13.34
N PRO A 13 -10.93 -16.30 -12.10
CA PRO A 13 -11.34 -15.52 -10.94
C PRO A 13 -10.55 -14.20 -10.96
N LYS A 14 -11.23 -13.06 -10.77
CA LYS A 14 -10.61 -11.73 -10.61
C LYS A 14 -9.44 -11.90 -9.64
N SER A 15 -8.22 -11.83 -10.17
CA SER A 15 -7.04 -12.25 -9.42
C SER A 15 -6.88 -11.38 -8.18
N ASN A 16 -6.34 -11.97 -7.11
CA ASN A 16 -5.89 -11.29 -5.88
C ASN A 16 -4.78 -10.22 -6.13
N GLY A 17 -4.57 -9.78 -7.37
CA GLY A 17 -3.58 -8.81 -7.78
C GLY A 17 -3.76 -7.45 -7.09
N ASP A 18 -4.99 -6.96 -6.94
CA ASP A 18 -5.24 -5.66 -6.29
C ASP A 18 -4.84 -5.67 -4.81
N VAL A 19 -5.09 -6.79 -4.11
CA VAL A 19 -4.63 -6.98 -2.72
C VAL A 19 -3.11 -7.05 -2.67
N ASN A 20 -2.47 -7.70 -3.65
CA ASN A 20 -1.02 -7.80 -3.76
C ASN A 20 -0.38 -6.42 -4.02
N TYR A 21 -0.88 -5.65 -4.98
CA TYR A 21 -0.34 -4.32 -5.29
C TYR A 21 -0.46 -3.37 -4.10
N LYS A 22 -1.61 -3.36 -3.40
CA LYS A 22 -1.79 -2.58 -2.18
C LYS A 22 -0.79 -2.97 -1.09
N ASN A 23 -0.61 -4.26 -0.82
CA ASN A 23 0.34 -4.73 0.19
C ASN A 23 1.78 -4.36 -0.18
N GLN A 24 2.14 -4.44 -1.46
CA GLN A 24 3.45 -3.97 -1.94
C GLN A 24 3.64 -2.48 -1.68
N VAL A 25 2.64 -1.62 -1.91
CA VAL A 25 2.75 -0.20 -1.57
C VAL A 25 2.88 0.02 -0.06
N LYS A 26 2.10 -0.69 0.76
CA LYS A 26 2.26 -0.65 2.23
C LYS A 26 3.65 -1.07 2.67
N GLN A 27 4.22 -2.09 2.03
CA GLN A 27 5.58 -2.55 2.27
C GLN A 27 6.59 -1.45 1.98
N MET A 28 6.44 -0.71 0.87
CA MET A 28 7.32 0.42 0.53
C MET A 28 7.30 1.52 1.60
N PHE A 29 6.12 1.87 2.14
CA PHE A 29 6.02 2.81 3.26
C PHE A 29 6.69 2.28 4.53
N SER A 30 6.39 1.02 4.89
CA SER A 30 6.99 0.35 6.04
C SER A 30 8.51 0.34 5.96
N ASP A 31 9.08 0.01 4.81
CA ASP A 31 10.53 -0.05 4.61
C ASP A 31 11.18 1.33 4.71
N TRP A 32 10.53 2.38 4.23
CA TRP A 32 11.03 3.73 4.43
C TRP A 32 10.98 4.16 5.90
N PHE A 33 9.88 3.89 6.61
CA PHE A 33 9.75 4.24 8.02
C PHE A 33 10.61 3.37 8.96
N LYS A 34 10.96 2.14 8.56
CA LYS A 34 11.95 1.32 9.29
C LYS A 34 13.32 2.02 9.35
N ASN A 35 13.70 2.71 8.28
CA ASN A 35 14.93 3.51 8.21
C ASN A 35 14.80 4.86 8.93
N HIS A 36 13.56 5.32 9.19
CA HIS A 36 13.25 6.59 9.84
C HIS A 36 12.31 6.38 11.04
N ASN A 37 12.73 5.52 11.98
CA ASN A 37 11.84 4.91 12.99
C ASN A 37 11.51 5.77 14.22
N ARG A 38 11.39 7.09 14.06
CA ARG A 38 11.09 8.00 15.15
C ARG A 38 9.61 8.37 15.16
N VAL A 39 9.00 8.42 16.33
CA VAL A 39 7.62 8.92 16.49
C VAL A 39 7.55 10.37 16.04
N GLY A 40 6.54 10.71 15.26
CA GLY A 40 6.39 12.04 14.67
C GLY A 40 7.31 12.28 13.46
N TYR A 41 8.02 11.26 12.97
CA TYR A 41 8.83 11.42 11.76
C TYR A 41 7.93 11.72 10.57
N VAL A 42 8.30 12.72 9.80
CA VAL A 42 7.50 13.25 8.70
C VAL A 42 8.03 12.70 7.39
N MET A 43 7.16 12.08 6.60
CA MET A 43 7.37 11.81 5.19
C MET A 43 6.69 12.92 4.38
N SER A 44 7.48 13.84 3.86
CA SER A 44 6.96 14.98 3.09
C SER A 44 6.44 14.52 1.72
N LYS A 45 5.67 15.38 1.04
CA LYS A 45 5.29 15.17 -0.36
C LYS A 45 6.49 14.82 -1.26
N GLN A 46 7.62 15.50 -1.06
CA GLN A 46 8.82 15.23 -1.86
C GLN A 46 9.39 13.84 -1.59
N ASP A 47 9.35 13.39 -0.33
CA ASP A 47 9.80 12.05 0.04
C ASP A 47 8.88 10.98 -0.52
N ILE A 48 7.55 11.19 -0.49
CA ILE A 48 6.58 10.27 -1.10
C ILE A 48 6.83 10.16 -2.60
N VAL A 49 7.02 11.28 -3.30
CA VAL A 49 7.31 11.27 -4.74
C VAL A 49 8.61 10.49 -5.02
N ARG A 50 9.69 10.83 -4.34
CA ARG A 50 11.03 10.27 -4.60
C ARG A 50 11.21 8.83 -4.13
N ASN A 51 10.52 8.41 -3.08
CA ASN A 51 10.72 7.08 -2.49
C ASN A 51 9.61 6.09 -2.81
N ILE A 52 8.40 6.57 -3.06
CA ILE A 52 7.23 5.74 -3.33
C ILE A 52 6.83 5.88 -4.79
N ILE A 53 6.31 7.04 -5.22
CA ILE A 53 5.66 7.21 -6.53
C ILE A 53 6.58 6.87 -7.70
N THR A 54 7.82 7.36 -7.69
CA THR A 54 8.80 7.06 -8.74
C THR A 54 9.17 5.58 -8.87
N LYS A 55 8.85 4.77 -7.86
CA LYS A 55 9.08 3.32 -7.84
C LYS A 55 7.81 2.51 -8.04
N LEU A 56 6.64 3.17 -8.15
CA LEU A 56 5.37 2.50 -8.44
C LEU A 56 5.30 2.11 -9.91
N THR A 57 4.67 0.97 -10.16
CA THR A 57 4.16 0.61 -11.48
C THR A 57 2.77 1.18 -11.67
N SER A 58 2.32 1.34 -12.93
CA SER A 58 0.98 1.86 -13.25
C SER A 58 -0.17 1.08 -12.60
N LYS A 59 0.05 -0.19 -12.23
CA LYS A 59 -0.94 -1.01 -11.52
C LYS A 59 -1.02 -0.68 -10.02
N GLN A 60 0.11 -0.28 -9.42
CA GLN A 60 0.20 0.07 -8.01
C GLN A 60 -0.18 1.52 -7.72
N GLU A 61 -0.08 2.42 -8.70
CA GLU A 61 -0.53 3.83 -8.56
C GLU A 61 -1.99 3.90 -8.09
N ASN A 62 -2.87 3.08 -8.68
CA ASN A 62 -4.28 2.98 -8.27
C ASN A 62 -4.45 2.44 -6.83
N SER A 63 -3.44 1.76 -6.29
CA SER A 63 -3.45 1.20 -4.94
C SER A 63 -2.77 2.10 -3.90
N LEU A 64 -2.11 3.19 -4.32
CA LEU A 64 -1.39 4.10 -3.43
C LEU A 64 -2.33 4.77 -2.42
N GLU A 65 -3.39 5.40 -2.92
CA GLU A 65 -4.36 6.10 -2.09
C GLU A 65 -5.04 5.14 -1.10
N ILE A 66 -5.37 3.93 -1.55
CA ILE A 66 -5.97 2.88 -0.70
C ILE A 66 -4.99 2.45 0.39
N ALA A 67 -3.71 2.25 0.05
CA ALA A 67 -2.69 1.89 1.02
C ALA A 67 -2.51 2.97 2.09
N ILE A 68 -2.43 4.25 1.71
CA ILE A 68 -2.33 5.38 2.65
C ILE A 68 -3.55 5.44 3.56
N LYS A 69 -4.77 5.35 2.99
CA LYS A 69 -6.01 5.38 3.77
C LYS A 69 -6.09 4.24 4.77
N GLU A 70 -5.70 3.03 4.39
CA GLU A 70 -5.67 1.89 5.31
C GLU A 70 -4.60 2.07 6.39
N LEU A 71 -3.39 2.51 6.04
CA LEU A 71 -2.35 2.76 7.04
C LEU A 71 -2.76 3.84 8.06
N ASN A 72 -3.48 4.87 7.60
CA ASN A 72 -4.05 5.91 8.46
C ASN A 72 -5.18 5.35 9.33
N LYS A 73 -6.14 4.66 8.73
CA LYS A 73 -7.26 4.02 9.44
C LYS A 73 -6.78 3.04 10.52
N ASP A 74 -5.73 2.29 10.24
CA ASP A 74 -5.13 1.33 11.18
C ASP A 74 -4.21 2.02 12.22
N GLY A 75 -4.06 3.34 12.14
CA GLY A 75 -3.30 4.18 13.08
C GLY A 75 -1.79 4.06 12.97
N TYR A 76 -1.23 3.53 11.88
CA TYR A 76 0.22 3.46 11.69
C TYR A 76 0.83 4.81 11.29
N ILE A 77 0.06 5.61 10.56
CA ILE A 77 0.45 6.94 10.11
C ILE A 77 -0.71 7.92 10.33
N GLU A 78 -0.42 9.19 10.40
CA GLU A 78 -1.40 10.27 10.37
C GLU A 78 -1.22 11.06 9.08
N LEU A 79 -2.32 11.29 8.36
CA LEU A 79 -2.35 12.18 7.21
C LEU A 79 -2.60 13.61 7.72
N GLN A 80 -1.70 14.52 7.39
CA GLN A 80 -1.85 15.93 7.73
C GLN A 80 -2.94 16.61 6.88
N GLU A 81 -3.39 17.79 7.31
CA GLU A 81 -4.46 18.56 6.64
C GLU A 81 -4.14 18.90 5.18
N ASP A 82 -2.85 18.95 4.82
CA ASP A 82 -2.40 19.17 3.45
C ASP A 82 -2.68 17.99 2.51
N GLY A 83 -3.10 16.83 3.05
CA GLY A 83 -3.42 15.61 2.32
C GLY A 83 -2.22 14.93 1.65
N LEU A 84 -1.00 15.42 1.91
CA LEU A 84 0.21 15.03 1.18
C LEU A 84 1.40 14.74 2.10
N THR A 85 1.27 15.04 3.38
CA THR A 85 2.28 14.76 4.39
C THR A 85 1.82 13.65 5.31
N LEU A 86 2.67 12.65 5.51
CA LEU A 86 2.41 11.50 6.37
C LEU A 86 3.31 11.58 7.60
N VAL A 87 2.73 11.42 8.79
CA VAL A 87 3.45 11.43 10.05
C VAL A 87 3.41 10.05 10.68
N LEU A 88 4.57 9.54 11.09
CA LEU A 88 4.67 8.23 11.73
C LEU A 88 4.14 8.28 13.16
N THR A 89 3.16 7.43 13.48
CA THR A 89 2.62 7.35 14.84
C THR A 89 3.48 6.45 15.73
N GLN A 90 3.21 6.47 17.04
CA GLN A 90 3.82 5.53 17.97
C GLN A 90 3.53 4.06 17.62
N LYS A 91 2.31 3.78 17.13
CA LYS A 91 1.93 2.44 16.67
C LYS A 91 2.72 2.03 15.42
N GLY A 92 2.87 2.94 14.45
CA GLY A 92 3.70 2.74 13.26
C GLY A 92 5.13 2.33 13.60
N VAL A 93 5.78 3.07 14.53
CA VAL A 93 7.15 2.75 14.98
C VAL A 93 7.27 1.33 15.54
N ASN A 94 6.29 0.91 16.34
CA ASN A 94 6.30 -0.37 17.04
C ASN A 94 6.04 -1.55 16.10
N ASP A 95 5.10 -1.36 15.17
CA ASP A 95 4.57 -2.45 14.35
C ASP A 95 5.29 -2.58 13.01
N PHE A 96 5.76 -1.49 12.39
CA PHE A 96 6.47 -1.60 11.10
C PHE A 96 7.73 -2.44 11.19
N LYS A 97 8.42 -2.47 12.34
CA LYS A 97 9.56 -3.37 12.56
C LYS A 97 9.20 -4.86 12.48
N LYS A 98 7.94 -5.21 12.76
CA LYS A 98 7.43 -6.58 12.83
C LYS A 98 6.61 -6.95 11.60
N MET A 99 6.14 -5.97 10.84
CA MET A 99 5.30 -6.17 9.67
C MET A 99 6.11 -6.55 8.43
N SER A 100 5.68 -7.65 7.83
CA SER A 100 5.89 -8.01 6.43
C SER A 100 4.51 -8.13 5.80
N PHE A 101 4.23 -7.33 4.77
CA PHE A 101 2.94 -7.30 4.07
C PHE A 101 2.86 -8.31 2.92
#